data_AF-A0AAU3T8W2-F1
#
_entry.id   AF-A0AAU3T8W2-F1
#
_cell.length_a   1.000
_cell.length_b   1.000
_cell.length_c   1.000
_cell.angle_alpha   90.00
_cell.angle_beta   90.00
_cell.angle_gamma   90.00
#
_symmetry.space_group_name_H-M   'P 1'
#
loop_
_entity.id
_entity.type
_entity.pdbx_description
1 polymer ?
#
loop_
_entity_poly.entity_id
_entity_poly.type
_entity_poly.pdbx_seq_one_letter_code
_entity_poly.pdbx_strand_id
1 'polypeptide(L)' 'MPRGSSPERERPYEDGPSPDGLPSGPSSGLRGGPRARTGAQEPTYEQLYAEARRRNIRGRSDMNKTQLKRALGS' A
#
# COMPACT_ATOMS: atom_id res chain seq x y z
N MET A 1 57.23 2.83 30.84
CA MET A 1 55.88 2.50 31.39
C MET A 1 55.83 3.06 32.81
N PRO A 2 54.91 3.98 33.13
CA PRO A 2 53.46 3.75 33.39
C PRO A 2 52.54 4.66 32.53
N ARG A 3 51.60 4.13 31.74
CA ARG A 3 50.16 3.85 31.99
C ARG A 3 49.30 5.09 32.34
N GLY A 4 48.66 5.64 31.29
CA GLY A 4 47.27 6.11 31.32
C GLY A 4 47.01 7.59 31.65
N SER A 5 47.25 8.50 30.71
CA SER A 5 46.63 9.83 30.69
C SER A 5 45.65 9.90 29.52
N SER A 6 44.36 9.78 29.81
CA SER A 6 43.31 10.31 28.93
C SER A 6 42.34 11.10 29.82
N PRO A 7 42.24 12.42 29.67
CA PRO A 7 41.13 13.16 30.26
C PRO A 7 39.84 12.67 29.62
N GLU A 8 38.84 12.35 30.43
CA GLU A 8 37.47 12.10 29.98
C GLU A 8 36.98 13.34 29.24
N ARG A 9 37.16 13.30 27.91
CA ARG A 9 36.71 14.32 27.00
C ARG A 9 35.19 14.24 26.94
N GLU A 10 34.57 15.21 27.59
CA GLU A 10 33.48 16.03 27.09
C GLU A 10 32.40 15.27 26.33
N ARG A 11 31.18 15.26 26.88
CA ARG A 11 29.97 15.07 26.09
C ARG A 11 29.88 16.22 25.08
N PRO A 12 29.90 16.02 23.76
CA PRO A 12 29.26 16.95 22.86
C PRO A 12 27.81 16.48 22.63
N TYR A 13 26.88 17.37 22.91
CA TYR A 13 25.59 17.38 22.23
C TYR A 13 25.87 17.56 20.74
N GLU A 14 25.94 16.49 19.96
CA GLU A 14 25.93 16.58 18.51
C GLU A 14 24.46 16.55 18.05
N ASP A 15 23.84 17.73 18.19
CA ASP A 15 22.70 18.15 17.40
C ASP A 15 23.20 18.43 15.97
N GLY A 16 23.00 17.46 15.07
CA GLY A 16 23.40 17.59 13.67
C GLY A 16 22.59 16.66 12.78
N PRO A 17 21.73 17.17 11.87
CA PRO A 17 21.00 16.31 10.94
C PRO A 17 21.96 15.70 9.91
N SER A 18 22.00 14.37 9.84
CA SER A 18 22.77 13.63 8.83
C SER A 18 22.39 14.04 7.40
N PRO A 19 23.34 14.44 6.54
CA PRO A 19 23.10 14.71 5.13
C PRO A 19 23.33 13.45 4.29
N ASP A 20 22.53 12.40 4.51
CA ASP A 20 22.43 11.29 3.57
C ASP A 20 20.98 11.21 3.09
N GLY A 21 20.76 11.82 1.93
CA GLY A 21 19.48 11.91 1.29
C GLY A 21 18.94 10.53 0.98
N LEU A 22 17.78 10.23 1.57
CA LEU A 22 16.61 9.61 0.96
C LEU A 22 15.48 9.73 1.98
N PRO A 23 14.59 10.75 1.90
CA PRO A 23 13.28 10.59 2.48
C PRO A 23 12.64 9.45 1.68
N SER A 24 12.63 8.24 2.23
CA SER A 24 11.73 7.19 1.75
C SER A 24 10.33 7.81 1.79
N GLY A 25 9.85 8.17 0.60
CA GLY A 25 8.91 9.27 0.44
C GLY A 25 7.60 9.08 1.19
N PRO A 26 6.91 10.16 1.57
CA PRO A 26 5.53 10.07 2.00
C PRO A 26 4.64 9.80 0.78
N SER A 27 4.64 8.57 0.28
CA SER A 27 3.75 8.17 -0.81
C SER A 27 2.57 7.35 -0.28
N SER A 28 1.52 8.13 0.00
CA SER A 28 0.12 7.79 -0.27
C SER A 28 -0.59 6.91 0.75
N GLY A 29 -1.64 7.48 1.33
CA GLY A 29 -2.42 6.89 2.39
C GLY A 29 -3.16 5.61 2.00
N LEU A 30 -3.51 4.86 3.03
CA LEU A 30 -4.69 4.00 3.16
C LEU A 30 -5.65 4.00 1.95
N ARG A 31 -5.38 3.23 0.87
CA ARG A 31 -6.45 2.69 -0.02
C ARG A 31 -5.98 1.60 -1.01
N GLY A 32 -5.83 0.37 -0.52
CA GLY A 32 -5.88 -0.83 -1.36
C GLY A 32 -4.53 -1.29 -1.88
N GLY A 33 -4.14 -2.48 -1.44
CA GLY A 33 -2.97 -3.19 -1.93
C GLY A 33 -2.99 -3.41 -3.45
N PRO A 34 -1.86 -3.87 -4.02
CA PRO A 34 -1.67 -3.98 -5.46
C PRO A 34 -2.82 -4.79 -6.05
N ARG A 35 -3.69 -4.14 -6.82
CA ARG A 35 -4.62 -4.84 -7.72
C ARG A 35 -3.81 -5.36 -8.91
N ALA A 36 -2.85 -6.24 -8.63
CA ALA A 36 -2.15 -7.02 -9.62
C ALA A 36 -3.14 -8.01 -10.22
N ARG A 37 -3.91 -7.54 -11.21
CA ARG A 37 -4.52 -8.40 -12.21
C ARG A 37 -3.66 -8.37 -13.45
N THR A 38 -2.45 -8.90 -13.33
CA THR A 38 -1.64 -9.23 -14.49
C THR A 38 -2.02 -10.65 -14.90
N GLY A 39 -3.00 -10.75 -15.80
CA GLY A 39 -3.41 -12.01 -16.40
C GLY A 39 -4.68 -11.82 -17.21
N ALA A 40 -4.72 -12.41 -18.41
CA ALA A 40 -5.90 -12.56 -19.29
C ALA A 40 -6.97 -13.50 -18.67
N GLN A 41 -7.15 -13.42 -17.35
CA GLN A 41 -8.07 -14.22 -16.59
C GLN A 41 -9.31 -13.39 -16.35
N GLU A 42 -10.47 -14.00 -16.59
CA GLU A 42 -11.77 -13.38 -16.38
C GLU A 42 -11.87 -12.59 -15.08
N PRO A 43 -12.60 -11.45 -15.05
CA PRO A 43 -12.80 -10.68 -13.83
C PRO A 43 -13.37 -11.57 -12.72
N THR A 44 -12.79 -11.44 -11.53
CA THR A 44 -13.20 -12.21 -10.34
C THR A 44 -14.58 -11.77 -9.85
N TYR A 45 -15.24 -12.64 -9.08
CA TYR A 45 -16.55 -12.33 -8.50
C TYR A 45 -16.54 -11.01 -7.71
N GLU A 46 -15.52 -10.78 -6.87
CA GLU A 46 -15.40 -9.54 -6.09
C GLU A 46 -15.28 -8.28 -6.97
N GLN A 47 -14.59 -8.38 -8.10
CA GLN A 47 -14.43 -7.25 -9.01
C GLN A 47 -15.74 -6.91 -9.69
N LEU A 48 -16.47 -7.94 -10.13
CA LEU A 48 -17.80 -7.78 -10.71
C LEU A 48 -18.81 -7.29 -9.67
N TYR A 49 -18.74 -7.78 -8.44
CA TYR A 49 -19.59 -7.34 -7.34
C TYR A 49 -19.31 -5.89 -6.96
N ALA A 50 -18.04 -5.50 -6.87
CA ALA A 50 -17.64 -4.12 -6.59
C ALA A 50 -18.08 -3.17 -7.72
N GLU A 51 -18.01 -3.62 -8.97
CA GLU A 51 -18.46 -2.83 -10.11
C GLU A 51 -19.99 -2.74 -10.18
N ALA A 52 -20.71 -3.83 -9.94
CA ALA A 52 -22.16 -3.85 -9.81
C ALA A 52 -22.64 -2.95 -8.67
N ARG A 53 -21.91 -2.91 -7.55
CA ARG A 53 -22.16 -1.99 -6.44
C ARG A 53 -21.96 -0.54 -6.86
N ARG A 54 -20.88 -0.22 -7.57
CA ARG A 54 -20.61 1.15 -8.08
C ARG A 54 -21.69 1.61 -9.06
N ARG A 55 -22.18 0.70 -9.91
CA ARG A 55 -23.26 0.95 -10.88
C ARG A 55 -24.67 0.82 -10.26
N ASN A 56 -24.78 0.57 -8.95
CA ASN A 56 -26.06 0.40 -8.23
C ASN A 56 -27.02 -0.64 -8.85
N ILE A 57 -26.47 -1.77 -9.32
CA ILE A 57 -27.26 -2.87 -9.88
C ILE A 57 -28.12 -3.48 -8.77
N ARG A 58 -29.45 -3.43 -8.92
CA ARG A 58 -30.39 -4.06 -7.99
C ARG A 58 -30.29 -5.58 -8.10
N GLY A 59 -30.41 -6.27 -6.97
CA GLY A 59 -30.27 -7.73 -6.92
C GLY A 59 -28.82 -8.24 -7.03
N ARG A 60 -27.78 -7.38 -7.00
CA ARG A 60 -26.38 -7.82 -7.10
C ARG A 60 -25.96 -8.84 -6.03
N SER A 61 -26.63 -8.84 -4.87
CA SER A 61 -26.36 -9.78 -3.77
C SER A 61 -26.83 -11.20 -4.08
N ASP A 62 -27.88 -11.32 -4.89
CA ASP A 62 -28.46 -12.60 -5.31
C ASP A 62 -27.80 -13.12 -6.61
N MET A 63 -27.01 -12.27 -7.28
CA MET A 63 -26.35 -12.59 -8.54
C MET A 63 -25.05 -13.37 -8.33
N ASN A 64 -24.87 -14.43 -9.12
CA ASN A 64 -23.60 -15.14 -9.25
C ASN A 64 -22.62 -14.42 -10.19
N LYS A 65 -21.38 -14.92 -10.30
CA LYS A 65 -20.33 -14.34 -11.16
C LYS A 65 -20.80 -14.07 -12.60
N THR A 66 -21.49 -15.03 -13.20
CA THR A 66 -21.97 -14.96 -14.59
C THR A 66 -23.10 -13.94 -14.75
N GLN A 67 -24.02 -13.90 -13.79
CA GLN A 67 -25.11 -12.93 -13.75
C GLN A 67 -24.57 -11.50 -13.56
N LEU A 68 -23.57 -11.30 -12.70
CA LEU A 68 -22.92 -10.01 -12.53
C LEU A 68 -22.22 -9.55 -13.82
N LYS A 69 -21.50 -10.43 -14.53
CA LYS A 69 -20.92 -10.10 -15.85
C LYS A 69 -21.98 -9.64 -16.85
N ARG A 70 -23.06 -10.42 -16.97
CA ARG A 70 -24.19 -10.09 -17.86
C ARG A 70 -24.84 -8.76 -17.50
N ALA A 71 -25.10 -8.52 -16.22
CA ALA A 71 -25.68 -7.28 -15.73
C ALA A 71 -24.76 -6.07 -15.95
N LEU A 72 -23.45 -6.28 -16.01
CA LEU A 72 -22.45 -5.26 -16.33
C LEU A 72 -22.25 -5.03 -17.84
N GLY A 73 -22.87 -5.85 -18.70
CA GLY A 73 -22.77 -5.72 -20.15
C GLY A 73 -21.38 -6.05 -20.72
N SER A 74 -20.64 -6.94 -20.05
CA SER A 74 -19.35 -7.47 -20.53
C SER A 74 -19.54 -8.64 -21.49
#